data_AF-A0A0L6VU03-F1
#
_entry.id   AF-A0A0L6VU03-F1
#
_cell.length_a   1.000
_cell.length_b   1.000
_cell.length_c   1.000
_cell.angle_alpha   90.00
_cell.angle_beta   90.00
_cell.angle_gamma   90.00
#
_symmetry.space_group_name_H-M   'P 1'
#
loop_
_entity.id
_entity.type
_entity.pdbx_description
1 polymer ?
#
loop_
_entity_poly.entity_id
_entity_poly.type
_entity_poly.pdbx_seq_one_letter_code
_entity_poly.pdbx_strand_id
1 'polypeptide(L)'
;MDDNIMVEDATQAPLARPLTEPPSTGIHMLLKTIIGDASNHNVSGAVKIPAGLFNVLLDMALNAEKSMRRLEDTMDRLNASMDAK
;
A
#
# COMPACT_ATOMS: atom_id res chain seq x y z
N MET A 1 -21.70 12.90 48.94
CA MET A 1 -20.40 13.25 48.34
C MET A 1 -20.17 12.17 47.32
N ASP A 2 -20.56 12.50 46.10
CA ASP A 2 -20.64 11.65 44.93
C ASP A 2 -19.29 11.65 44.23
N ASP A 3 -18.63 10.49 44.15
CA ASP A 3 -17.48 10.28 43.28
C ASP A 3 -17.85 9.28 42.19
N ASN A 4 -18.82 9.69 41.36
CA ASN A 4 -19.15 9.01 40.12
C ASN A 4 -18.18 9.50 39.03
N ILE A 5 -16.98 8.92 38.99
CA ILE A 5 -16.02 9.15 37.91
C ILE A 5 -16.57 8.45 36.66
N MET A 6 -17.33 9.21 35.86
CA MET A 6 -17.75 8.78 34.54
C MET A 6 -16.51 8.62 33.67
N VAL A 7 -16.19 7.36 33.34
CA VAL A 7 -15.25 7.03 32.27
C VAL A 7 -15.86 7.61 31.00
N GLU A 8 -15.34 8.75 30.58
CA GLU A 8 -15.67 9.40 29.33
C GLU A 8 -15.46 8.35 28.23
N ASP A 9 -16.59 7.96 27.62
CA ASP A 9 -16.68 7.16 26.42
C ASP A 9 -15.92 7.91 25.32
N ALA A 10 -14.60 7.69 25.30
CA ALA A 10 -13.75 8.05 24.20
C ALA A 10 -14.15 7.13 23.05
N THR A 11 -15.25 7.49 22.40
CA THR A 11 -15.51 7.17 21.01
C THR A 11 -14.27 7.64 20.25
N GLN A 12 -13.31 6.73 20.08
CA GLN A 12 -12.17 6.93 19.23
C GLN A 12 -12.75 7.23 17.85
N ALA A 13 -12.85 8.51 17.52
CA ALA A 13 -13.09 8.94 16.16
C ALA A 13 -12.10 8.14 15.30
N PRO A 14 -12.57 7.43 14.26
CA PRO A 14 -11.67 6.66 13.41
C PRO A 14 -10.52 7.57 13.03
N LEU A 15 -9.29 7.23 13.42
CA LEU A 15 -8.10 8.00 13.09
C LEU A 15 -8.24 8.34 11.61
N ALA A 16 -8.38 9.64 11.31
CA ALA A 16 -8.58 10.10 9.95
C ALA A 16 -7.49 9.45 9.13
N ARG A 17 -7.86 8.57 8.18
CA ARG A 17 -6.86 7.95 7.31
C ARG A 17 -6.06 9.11 6.75
N PRO A 18 -4.72 9.11 6.87
CA PRO A 18 -3.93 10.13 6.21
C PRO A 18 -4.41 10.13 4.76
N LEU A 19 -4.80 11.31 4.27
CA LEU A 19 -5.06 11.51 2.87
C LEU A 19 -3.73 11.22 2.20
N THR A 20 -3.55 9.95 1.85
CA THR A 20 -2.41 9.45 1.13
C THR A 20 -2.70 9.92 -0.27
N GLU A 21 -2.40 11.20 -0.53
CA GLU A 21 -2.08 11.59 -1.89
C GLU A 21 -1.08 10.53 -2.35
N PRO A 22 -1.43 9.76 -3.40
CA PRO A 22 -0.55 8.72 -3.87
C PRO A 22 0.79 9.40 -4.10
N PRO A 23 1.89 8.80 -3.60
CA PRO A 23 3.17 9.46 -3.64
C PRO A 23 3.40 9.86 -5.10
N SER A 24 3.84 11.10 -5.33
CA SER A 24 4.16 11.65 -6.66
C SER A 24 5.40 10.95 -7.21
N THR A 25 5.29 9.64 -7.32
CA THR A 25 6.25 8.72 -7.88
C THR A 25 6.08 8.78 -9.37
N GLY A 26 7.19 8.71 -10.10
CA GLY A 26 7.16 8.75 -11.57
C GLY A 26 6.18 7.72 -12.14
N ILE A 27 6.01 6.56 -11.49
CA ILE A 27 5.10 5.50 -11.94
C ILE A 27 3.64 5.87 -11.78
N HIS A 28 3.22 6.44 -10.65
CA HIS A 28 1.83 6.87 -10.47
C HIS A 28 1.44 7.89 -11.55
N MET A 29 2.34 8.84 -11.84
CA MET A 29 2.15 9.82 -12.91
C MET A 29 2.09 9.13 -14.29
N LEU A 30 2.99 8.20 -14.58
CA LEU A 30 3.06 7.49 -15.85
C LEU A 30 1.80 6.63 -16.11
N LEU A 31 1.32 5.91 -15.08
CA LEU A 31 0.08 5.14 -15.13
C LEU A 31 -1.12 6.05 -15.36
N LYS A 32 -1.20 7.17 -14.63
CA LYS A 32 -2.28 8.16 -14.81
C LYS A 32 -2.30 8.73 -16.22
N THR A 33 -1.15 9.00 -16.82
CA THR A 33 -1.05 9.46 -18.21
C THR A 33 -1.53 8.40 -19.19
N ILE A 34 -1.11 7.14 -19.04
CA ILE A 34 -1.47 6.07 -19.99
C ILE A 34 -2.95 5.71 -19.89
N ILE A 35 -3.50 5.66 -18.68
CA ILE A 35 -4.93 5.39 -18.43
C ILE A 35 -5.81 6.58 -18.83
N GLY A 36 -5.31 7.81 -18.69
CA GLY A 36 -6.04 9.03 -19.04
C GLY A 36 -6.08 9.30 -20.54
N ASP A 37 -5.18 8.70 -21.31
CA ASP A 37 -5.10 8.86 -22.76
C ASP A 37 -6.00 7.85 -23.48
N ALA A 38 -7.13 8.36 -24.00
CA ALA A 38 -8.12 7.58 -24.72
C ALA A 38 -7.58 6.86 -25.96
N SER A 39 -6.45 7.31 -26.53
CA SER A 39 -5.80 6.63 -27.66
C SER A 39 -5.19 5.28 -27.26
N ASN A 40 -4.93 5.07 -25.96
CA ASN A 40 -4.46 3.79 -25.43
C ASN A 40 -5.61 2.82 -25.17
N HIS A 41 -6.87 3.21 -25.36
CA HIS A 41 -8.02 2.35 -25.13
C HIS A 41 -8.44 1.64 -26.41
N ASN A 42 -8.63 0.32 -26.33
CA ASN A 42 -9.26 -0.42 -27.41
C ASN A 42 -10.79 -0.27 -27.37
N VAL A 43 -11.49 -0.85 -28.35
CA VAL A 43 -12.97 -0.79 -28.47
C VAL A 43 -13.69 -1.36 -27.24
N SER A 44 -13.03 -2.25 -26.49
CA SER A 44 -13.55 -2.83 -25.23
C SER A 44 -13.24 -1.97 -23.99
N GLY A 45 -12.52 -0.86 -24.14
CA GLY A 45 -12.05 -0.03 -23.02
C GLY A 45 -10.79 -0.57 -22.33
N ALA A 46 -10.14 -1.61 -22.87
CA ALA A 46 -8.89 -2.10 -22.30
C ALA A 46 -7.73 -1.18 -22.66
N VAL A 47 -6.86 -0.90 -21.68
CA VAL A 47 -5.70 -0.02 -21.84
C VAL A 47 -4.50 -0.80 -22.38
N LYS A 48 -3.91 -0.31 -23.47
CA LYS A 48 -2.66 -0.83 -24.02
C LYS A 48 -1.49 -0.29 -23.21
N ILE A 49 -0.82 -1.16 -22.48
CA ILE A 49 0.36 -0.81 -21.68
C ILE A 49 1.63 -1.03 -22.52
N PRO A 50 2.53 -0.03 -22.62
CA PRO A 50 3.83 -0.21 -23.28
C PRO A 50 4.65 -1.31 -22.60
N ALA A 51 5.32 -2.17 -23.37
CA ALA A 51 6.10 -3.29 -22.84
C ALA A 51 7.18 -2.85 -21.84
N GLY A 52 7.81 -1.70 -22.05
CA GLY A 52 8.79 -1.14 -21.12
C GLY A 52 8.19 -0.81 -19.74
N LEU A 53 6.96 -0.28 -19.70
CA LEU A 53 6.27 -0.03 -18.45
C LEU A 53 5.88 -1.33 -17.75
N PHE A 54 5.40 -2.32 -18.52
CA PHE A 54 5.07 -3.63 -17.99
C PHE A 54 6.27 -4.28 -17.28
N ASN A 55 7.47 -4.20 -17.86
CA ASN A 55 8.70 -4.71 -17.24
C ASN A 55 9.03 -3.98 -15.92
N VAL A 56 8.92 -2.65 -15.89
CA VAL A 56 9.14 -1.87 -14.66
C VAL A 56 8.16 -2.27 -13.56
N LEU A 57 6.88 -2.48 -13.91
CA LEU A 57 5.87 -2.96 -12.95
C LEU A 57 6.20 -4.36 -12.43
N LEU A 58 6.68 -5.26 -13.30
CA LEU A 58 7.06 -6.62 -12.93
C LEU A 58 8.27 -6.64 -11.99
N ASP A 59 9.31 -5.85 -12.30
CA ASP A 59 10.50 -5.73 -11.45
C ASP A 59 10.14 -5.15 -10.08
N MET A 60 9.24 -4.17 -10.03
CA MET A 60 8.75 -3.60 -8.80
C MET A 60 7.95 -4.61 -7.97
N ALA A 61 7.08 -5.39 -8.61
CA ALA A 61 6.31 -6.44 -7.95
C ALA A 61 7.24 -7.51 -7.34
N LEU A 62 8.25 -7.94 -8.10
CA LEU A 62 9.25 -8.89 -7.61
C LEU A 62 10.05 -8.32 -6.43
N ASN A 63 10.40 -7.03 -6.47
CA ASN A 63 11.11 -6.39 -5.37
C ASN A 63 10.24 -6.24 -4.11
N ALA A 64 8.95 -5.93 -4.28
CA ALA A 64 8.00 -5.88 -3.17
C ALA A 64 7.84 -7.26 -2.52
N GLU A 65 7.72 -8.32 -3.30
CA GLU A 65 7.66 -9.70 -2.81
C GLU A 65 8.90 -10.06 -1.99
N LYS A 66 10.10 -9.77 -2.51
CA LYS A 66 11.36 -9.99 -1.79
C LYS A 66 11.43 -9.23 -0.47
N SER A 67 10.93 -8.00 -0.45
CA SER A 67 10.91 -7.16 0.74
C SER A 67 9.94 -7.70 1.78
N MET A 68 8.77 -8.16 1.36
CA MET A 68 7.76 -8.80 2.22
C MET A 68 8.29 -10.09 2.85
N ARG A 69 8.91 -10.98 2.05
CA ARG A 69 9.54 -12.21 2.57
C ARG A 69 10.62 -11.93 3.61
N ARG A 70 11.48 -10.92 3.38
CA ARG A 70 12.50 -10.50 4.37
C ARG A 70 11.89 -9.98 5.67
N LEU A 71 10.75 -9.31 5.59
CA LEU A 71 10.03 -8.84 6.76
C LEU A 71 9.45 -10.01 7.54
N GLU A 72 8.80 -10.96 6.86
CA GLU A 72 8.30 -12.21 7.44
C GLU A 72 9.42 -12.97 8.16
N ASP A 73 10.56 -13.21 7.49
CA ASP A 73 11.73 -13.88 8.09
C ASP A 73 12.24 -13.17 9.35
N THR A 74 12.14 -11.83 9.38
CA THR A 74 12.57 -11.03 10.52
C THR A 74 11.58 -11.12 11.67
N MET A 75 10.28 -11.13 11.38
CA MET A 75 9.23 -11.34 12.38
C MET A 75 9.31 -12.74 13.00
N ASP A 76 9.52 -13.77 12.18
CA ASP A 76 9.67 -15.15 12.65
C ASP A 76 10.88 -15.31 13.57
N ARG A 77 12.01 -14.72 13.20
CA ARG A 77 13.23 -14.73 14.04
C ARG A 77 13.01 -13.97 15.35
N LEU A 78 12.29 -12.85 15.32
CA LEU A 78 11.94 -12.09 16.52
C LEU A 78 11.04 -12.92 17.45
N ASN A 79 9.99 -13.55 16.91
CA ASN A 79 9.09 -14.41 17.68
C ASN A 79 9.84 -15.58 18.33
N ALA A 80 10.67 -16.29 17.56
CA ALA A 80 11.47 -17.39 18.09
C ALA A 80 12.41 -16.96 19.22
N SER A 81 12.96 -15.74 19.15
CA SER A 81 13.82 -15.19 20.22
C SER A 81 13.05 -14.82 21.49
N MET A 82 11.75 -14.51 21.36
CA MET A 82 10.87 -14.19 22.48
C MET A 82 10.34 -15.46 23.16
N ASP A 83 10.00 -16.49 22.37
CA ASP A 83 9.55 -17.80 22.88
C ASP A 83 10.67 -18.60 23.55
N ALA A 84 11.94 -18.30 23.25
CA ALA A 84 13.10 -18.92 23.88
C ALA A 84 13.41 -18.38 25.29
N LYS A 85 12.58 -17.50 25.84
CA LYS A 85 12.74 -16.84 27.15
C LYS A 85 11.61 -17.17 28.10
#